data_AF-X8DS64-F1
#
_entry.id   AF-X8DS64-F1
#
_cell.length_a   1.000
_cell.length_b   1.000
_cell.length_c   1.000
_cell.angle_alpha   90.00
_cell.angle_beta   90.00
_cell.angle_gamma   90.00
#
_symmetry.space_group_name_H-M   'P 1'
#
loop_
_entity.id
_entity.type
_entity.pdbx_description
1 polymer ?
#
loop_
_entity_poly.entity_id
_entity_poly.type
_entity_poly.pdbx_seq_one_letter_code
_entity_poly.pdbx_strand_id
1 'polypeptide(L)'
;MSLEDLKQNAKDGRLVLHLEDGAIDNILAACVAYKQALKDLTQDAEILSTYPLGFSEGHLGSGAELAKAFQQKASGGDSSATKTFKSHIDQVDEMMDLFTTLRRGYKATDANNANNFGSQGR
;
A
#
# COMPACT_ATOMS: atom_id res chain seq x y z
N MET A 1 16.95 -2.67 -10.52
CA MET A 1 16.53 -3.82 -9.69
C MET A 1 15.03 -3.71 -9.56
N SER A 2 14.29 -4.66 -10.11
CA SER A 2 12.82 -4.66 -10.09
C SER A 2 12.29 -5.15 -8.73
N LEU A 3 11.02 -4.89 -8.43
CA LEU A 3 10.36 -5.44 -7.23
C LEU A 3 10.39 -6.98 -7.24
N GLU A 4 10.23 -7.60 -8.41
CA GLU A 4 10.34 -9.05 -8.56
C GLU A 4 11.73 -9.56 -8.22
N ASP A 5 12.79 -8.83 -8.61
CA ASP A 5 14.17 -9.16 -8.20
C ASP A 5 14.32 -9.07 -6.68
N LEU A 6 13.71 -8.07 -6.04
CA LEU A 6 13.74 -7.91 -4.57
C LEU A 6 13.00 -9.06 -3.87
N LYS A 7 11.82 -9.46 -4.36
CA LYS A 7 11.06 -10.60 -3.83
C LYS A 7 11.83 -11.91 -3.99
N GLN A 8 12.46 -12.13 -5.14
CA GLN A 8 13.26 -13.34 -5.37
C GLN A 8 14.49 -13.35 -4.46
N ASN A 9 15.21 -12.24 -4.34
CA ASN A 9 16.35 -12.13 -3.41
C ASN A 9 15.94 -12.32 -1.95
N ALA A 10 14.75 -11.84 -1.56
CA ALA A 10 14.19 -12.08 -0.22
C ALA A 10 13.89 -13.56 0.04
N LYS A 11 13.27 -14.26 -0.92
CA LYS A 11 13.00 -15.72 -0.83
C LYS A 11 14.29 -16.52 -0.74
N ASP A 12 15.31 -16.12 -1.49
CA ASP A 12 16.62 -16.79 -1.52
C ASP A 12 17.50 -16.45 -0.31
N GLY A 13 17.02 -15.62 0.63
CA GLY A 13 17.80 -15.17 1.79
C GLY A 13 18.99 -14.25 1.45
N ARG A 14 19.06 -13.76 0.21
CA ARG A 14 20.13 -12.90 -0.32
C ARG A 14 19.90 -11.42 -0.01
N LEU A 15 18.69 -11.05 0.40
CA LEU A 15 18.37 -9.69 0.84
C LEU A 15 18.57 -9.57 2.36
N VAL A 16 19.71 -9.02 2.77
CA VAL A 16 20.02 -8.72 4.17
C VAL A 16 19.62 -7.28 4.48
N LEU A 17 18.67 -7.11 5.40
CA LEU A 17 18.12 -5.89 5.93
C LEU A 17 18.45 -5.91 7.42
N HIS A 18 19.43 -5.11 7.81
CA HIS A 18 19.74 -4.90 9.21
C HIS A 18 18.64 -4.02 9.80
N LEU A 19 17.63 -4.68 10.35
CA LEU A 19 16.49 -4.05 11.00
C LEU A 19 16.55 -4.40 12.49
N GLU A 20 16.27 -3.42 13.34
CA GLU A 20 16.11 -3.65 14.77
C GLU A 20 14.98 -4.65 15.03
N ASP A 21 15.05 -5.36 16.16
CA ASP A 21 14.01 -6.31 16.54
C ASP A 21 12.63 -5.61 16.56
N GLY A 22 11.66 -6.22 15.87
CA GLY A 22 10.31 -5.68 15.73
C GLY A 22 10.15 -4.55 14.70
N ALA A 23 11.22 -4.07 14.05
CA ALA A 23 11.10 -3.03 13.03
C ALA A 23 10.27 -3.48 11.81
N ILE A 24 10.34 -4.77 11.43
CA ILE A 24 9.46 -5.33 10.38
C ILE A 24 7.98 -5.26 10.81
N ASP A 25 7.68 -5.56 12.08
CA ASP A 25 6.31 -5.51 12.57
C ASP A 25 5.79 -4.06 12.62
N ASN A 26 6.64 -3.10 12.98
CA ASN A 26 6.32 -1.67 12.93
C ASN A 26 6.06 -1.19 11.49
N ILE A 27 6.89 -1.62 10.53
CA ILE A 27 6.68 -1.30 9.11
C ILE A 27 5.37 -1.89 8.61
N LEU A 28 5.08 -3.15 8.91
CA LEU A 28 3.83 -3.80 8.52
C LEU A 28 2.61 -3.10 9.14
N ALA A 29 2.70 -2.70 10.41
CA ALA A 29 1.65 -1.94 11.08
C ALA A 29 1.42 -0.56 10.42
N ALA A 30 2.50 0.14 10.06
CA ALA A 30 2.43 1.40 9.33
C ALA A 30 1.81 1.23 7.94
N CYS A 31 2.16 0.17 7.20
CA CYS A 31 1.54 -0.16 5.93
C CYS A 31 0.03 -0.42 6.07
N VAL A 32 -0.40 -1.16 7.10
CA VAL A 32 -1.82 -1.40 7.37
C VAL A 32 -2.56 -0.10 7.65
N ALA A 33 -2.02 0.77 8.53
CA ALA A 33 -2.62 2.06 8.84
C ALA A 33 -2.73 2.96 7.61
N TYR A 34 -1.66 3.02 6.81
CA TYR A 34 -1.63 3.82 5.59
C TYR A 34 -2.60 3.29 4.53
N LYS A 35 -2.67 1.97 4.33
CA LYS A 35 -3.67 1.33 3.45
C LYS A 35 -5.09 1.68 3.87
N GLN A 36 -5.38 1.70 5.16
CA GLN A 36 -6.70 2.09 5.66
C GLN A 36 -7.02 3.56 5.34
N ALA A 37 -6.08 4.47 5.59
CA ALA A 37 -6.26 5.88 5.24
C ALA A 37 -6.51 6.08 3.73
N LEU A 38 -5.82 5.33 2.87
CA LEU A 38 -6.07 5.36 1.42
C LEU A 38 -7.46 4.84 1.04
N LYS A 39 -7.98 3.82 1.73
CA LYS A 39 -9.36 3.34 1.52
C LYS A 39 -10.39 4.39 1.91
N ASP A 40 -10.18 5.05 3.05
CA ASP A 40 -11.07 6.11 3.52
C ASP A 40 -11.09 7.27 2.50
N LEU A 41 -9.92 7.70 2.02
CA LEU A 41 -9.80 8.72 0.97
C LEU A 41 -10.44 8.29 -0.37
N THR A 42 -10.37 6.99 -0.70
CA THR A 42 -11.04 6.44 -1.89
C THR A 42 -12.56 6.57 -1.75
N GLN A 43 -13.10 6.23 -0.59
CA GLN A 43 -14.54 6.35 -0.31
C GLN A 43 -14.99 7.82 -0.35
N ASP A 44 -14.21 8.73 0.25
CA ASP A 44 -14.50 10.17 0.19
C ASP A 44 -14.51 10.70 -1.25
N ALA A 45 -13.56 10.26 -2.08
CA ALA A 45 -13.50 10.63 -3.50
C ALA A 45 -14.70 10.07 -4.29
N GLU A 46 -15.13 8.84 -4.00
CA GLU A 46 -16.33 8.25 -4.60
C GLU A 46 -17.59 9.02 -4.20
N ILE A 47 -17.73 9.42 -2.93
CA ILE A 47 -18.84 10.26 -2.46
C ILE A 47 -18.83 11.62 -3.19
N LEU A 48 -17.68 12.30 -3.22
CA LEU A 48 -17.52 13.61 -3.88
C LEU A 48 -17.85 13.56 -5.37
N SER A 49 -17.64 12.41 -6.03
CA SER A 49 -17.96 12.26 -7.45
C SER A 49 -19.46 12.32 -7.76
N THR A 50 -20.30 12.19 -6.74
CA THR A 50 -21.77 12.27 -6.86
C THR A 50 -22.36 13.44 -6.06
N TYR A 51 -21.52 14.23 -5.38
CA TYR A 51 -21.98 15.29 -4.51
C TYR A 51 -22.48 16.49 -5.34
N PRO A 52 -23.72 16.95 -5.14
CA PRO A 52 -24.24 18.13 -5.83
C PRO A 52 -23.62 19.40 -5.23
N LEU A 53 -23.16 20.33 -6.08
CA LEU A 53 -22.61 21.62 -5.64
C LEU A 53 -23.69 22.64 -5.24
N GLY A 54 -24.97 22.25 -5.35
CA GLY A 54 -26.10 23.04 -4.86
C GLY A 54 -26.60 24.06 -5.87
N PHE A 55 -27.03 25.22 -5.37
CA PHE A 55 -27.82 26.20 -6.14
C PHE A 55 -27.18 26.60 -7.48
N SER A 56 -25.86 26.77 -7.54
CA SER A 56 -25.15 27.17 -8.76
C SER A 56 -25.20 26.12 -9.87
N GLU A 57 -25.24 24.82 -9.53
CA GLU A 57 -25.26 23.71 -10.51
C GLU A 57 -26.57 23.69 -11.30
N GLY A 58 -27.70 23.99 -10.65
CA GLY A 58 -29.02 23.99 -11.29
C GLY A 58 -29.42 25.29 -11.98
N HIS A 59 -28.72 26.40 -11.72
CA HIS A 59 -29.15 27.74 -12.14
C HIS A 59 -28.12 28.48 -13.01
N LEU A 60 -26.85 28.05 -13.02
CA LEU A 60 -25.79 28.66 -13.82
C LEU A 60 -25.06 27.57 -14.62
N GLY A 61 -24.96 27.74 -15.94
CA GLY A 61 -24.22 26.80 -16.80
C GLY A 61 -22.76 26.61 -16.35
N SER A 62 -22.10 27.68 -15.92
CA SER A 62 -20.74 27.62 -15.35
C SER A 62 -20.68 26.86 -14.01
N GLY A 63 -21.74 26.89 -13.21
CA GLY A 63 -21.84 26.10 -11.99
C GLY A 63 -21.95 24.60 -12.29
N ALA A 64 -22.71 24.23 -13.32
CA ALA A 64 -22.80 22.84 -13.79
C ALA A 64 -21.46 22.32 -14.35
N GLU A 65 -20.76 23.14 -15.14
CA GLU A 65 -19.43 22.80 -15.65
C GLU A 65 -18.40 22.62 -14.53
N LEU A 66 -18.42 23.49 -13.52
CA LEU A 66 -17.55 23.38 -12.36
C LEU A 66 -17.85 22.10 -11.54
N ALA A 67 -19.13 21.79 -11.31
CA ALA A 67 -19.55 20.55 -10.63
C ALA A 67 -19.01 19.32 -11.36
N LYS A 68 -19.21 19.27 -12.68
CA LYS A 68 -18.70 18.19 -13.52
C LYS A 68 -17.18 18.06 -13.44
N ALA A 69 -16.44 19.17 -13.47
CA ALA A 69 -14.98 19.14 -13.38
C ALA A 69 -14.48 18.57 -12.05
N PHE A 70 -15.09 18.97 -10.93
CA PHE A 70 -14.75 18.42 -9.61
C PHE A 70 -15.11 16.94 -9.47
N GLN A 71 -16.29 16.55 -9.93
CA GLN A 71 -16.74 15.15 -9.91
C GLN A 71 -15.83 14.25 -10.76
N GLN A 72 -15.41 14.74 -11.94
CA GLN A 72 -14.44 14.05 -12.79
C GLN A 72 -13.07 13.90 -12.13
N LYS A 73 -12.58 14.95 -11.47
CA LYS A 73 -11.31 14.90 -10.71
C LYS A 73 -11.40 13.95 -9.51
N ALA A 74 -12.57 13.85 -8.88
CA ALA A 74 -12.80 12.96 -7.75
C ALA A 74 -12.74 11.48 -8.19
N SER A 75 -13.57 11.06 -9.14
CA SER A 75 -13.63 9.63 -9.54
C SER A 75 -13.87 9.34 -11.03
N GLY A 76 -14.06 10.36 -11.88
CA GLY A 76 -14.50 10.15 -13.27
C GLY A 76 -13.39 9.94 -14.31
N GLY A 77 -12.16 10.39 -14.03
CA GLY A 77 -11.05 10.35 -15.00
C GLY A 77 -9.98 9.28 -14.74
N ASP A 78 -9.11 9.06 -15.73
CA ASP A 78 -7.92 8.20 -15.62
C ASP A 78 -6.90 8.72 -14.59
N SER A 79 -6.87 10.04 -14.40
CA SER A 79 -6.07 10.74 -13.38
C SER A 79 -6.91 11.18 -12.17
N SER A 80 -8.04 10.52 -11.91
CA SER A 80 -8.88 10.82 -10.75
C SER A 80 -8.24 10.42 -9.43
N ALA A 81 -8.64 11.10 -8.36
CA ALA A 81 -8.19 10.80 -7.00
C ALA A 81 -8.44 9.32 -6.64
N THR A 82 -9.63 8.79 -6.94
CA THR A 82 -9.98 7.37 -6.74
C THR A 82 -8.98 6.43 -7.40
N LYS A 83 -8.60 6.67 -8.67
CA LYS A 83 -7.63 5.82 -9.36
C LYS A 83 -6.22 5.93 -8.78
N THR A 84 -5.79 7.15 -8.43
CA THR A 84 -4.49 7.35 -7.77
C THR A 84 -4.42 6.63 -6.42
N PHE A 85 -5.45 6.74 -5.58
CA PHE A 85 -5.48 6.06 -4.30
C PHE A 85 -5.51 4.54 -4.44
N LYS A 86 -6.30 3.99 -5.38
CA LYS A 86 -6.30 2.54 -5.69
C LYS A 86 -4.91 2.06 -6.13
N SER A 87 -4.25 2.79 -7.03
CA SER A 87 -2.88 2.47 -7.44
C SER A 87 -1.89 2.50 -6.26
N HIS A 88 -2.02 3.45 -5.33
CA HIS A 88 -1.19 3.48 -4.13
C HIS A 88 -1.50 2.33 -3.17
N ILE A 89 -2.75 1.90 -3.06
CA ILE A 89 -3.14 0.70 -2.31
C ILE A 89 -2.42 -0.53 -2.87
N ASP A 90 -2.39 -0.70 -4.19
CA ASP A 90 -1.70 -1.83 -4.84
C ASP A 90 -0.20 -1.84 -4.51
N GLN A 91 0.45 -0.67 -4.54
CA GLN A 91 1.86 -0.53 -4.16
C GLN A 91 2.12 -0.84 -2.68
N VAL A 92 1.21 -0.45 -1.78
CA VAL A 92 1.33 -0.79 -0.35
C VAL A 92 1.19 -2.30 -0.12
N ASP A 93 0.29 -2.96 -0.86
CA ASP A 93 0.14 -4.42 -0.80
C ASP A 93 1.40 -5.14 -1.29
N GLU A 94 2.01 -4.66 -2.37
CA GLU A 94 3.30 -5.13 -2.86
C GLU A 94 4.42 -5.00 -1.80
N MET A 95 4.48 -3.87 -1.10
CA MET A 95 5.44 -3.66 -0.01
C MET A 95 5.19 -4.63 1.16
N MET A 96 3.93 -4.81 1.58
CA MET A 96 3.57 -5.71 2.67
C MET A 96 3.94 -7.17 2.36
N ASP A 97 3.75 -7.62 1.13
CA ASP A 97 4.15 -8.95 0.67
C ASP A 97 5.67 -9.14 0.74
N LEU A 98 6.45 -8.14 0.31
CA LEU A 98 7.91 -8.15 0.42
C LEU A 98 8.37 -8.27 1.88
N PHE A 99 7.89 -7.40 2.77
CA PHE A 99 8.29 -7.41 4.18
C PHE A 99 7.85 -8.68 4.91
N THR A 100 6.67 -9.22 4.57
CA THR A 100 6.22 -10.51 5.10
C THR A 100 7.12 -11.66 4.64
N THR A 101 7.55 -11.62 3.38
CA THR A 101 8.45 -12.62 2.80
C THR A 101 9.83 -12.57 3.46
N LEU A 102 10.37 -11.36 3.67
CA LEU A 102 11.62 -11.15 4.41
C LEU A 102 11.54 -11.70 5.83
N ARG A 103 10.47 -11.39 6.57
CA ARG A 103 10.26 -11.90 7.93
C ARG A 103 10.30 -13.43 8.01
N ARG A 104 9.70 -14.11 7.01
CA ARG A 104 9.70 -15.57 6.92
C ARG A 104 11.11 -16.11 6.61
N GLY A 105 11.83 -15.46 5.70
CA GLY A 105 13.22 -15.80 5.37
C GLY A 105 14.13 -15.73 6.60
N TYR A 106 14.08 -14.65 7.38
CA TYR A 106 14.86 -14.52 8.61
C TYR A 106 14.57 -15.62 9.62
N LYS A 107 13.28 -15.84 9.94
CA LYS A 107 12.90 -16.88 10.91
C LYS A 107 13.33 -18.28 10.48
N ALA A 108 13.29 -18.59 9.19
CA ALA A 108 13.75 -19.87 8.67
C ALA A 108 15.29 -20.02 8.78
N THR A 109 16.05 -18.98 8.42
CA THR A 109 17.51 -18.98 8.54
C THR A 109 17.96 -19.07 10.00
N ASP A 110 17.34 -18.32 10.91
CA ASP A 110 17.65 -18.39 12.35
C ASP A 110 17.33 -19.76 12.93
N ALA A 111 16.18 -20.34 12.59
CA ALA A 111 15.82 -21.69 13.04
C ALA A 111 16.79 -22.76 12.51
N ASN A 112 17.21 -22.66 11.25
CA ASN A 112 18.18 -23.58 10.65
C ASN A 112 19.57 -23.44 11.29
N ASN A 113 20.02 -22.22 11.56
CA ASN A 113 21.28 -21.98 12.25
C ASN A 113 21.24 -22.53 13.69
N ALA A 114 20.19 -22.22 14.46
CA ALA A 114 20.02 -22.72 15.82
C ALA A 114 20.04 -24.26 15.90
N ASN A 115 19.40 -24.94 14.95
CA ASN A 115 19.40 -26.41 14.85
C ASN A 115 20.78 -26.98 14.48
N ASN A 116 21.54 -26.32 13.61
CA ASN A 116 22.88 -26.76 13.22
C ASN A 116 23.90 -26.61 14.35
N PHE A 117 23.82 -25.53 15.14
CA PHE A 117 24.69 -25.35 16.31
C PHE A 117 24.30 -26.25 17.49
N GLY A 118 23.02 -26.62 17.62
CA GLY A 118 22.56 -27.57 18.65
C GLY A 118 22.97 -29.02 18.42
N SER A 119 23.25 -29.42 17.17
CA SER A 119 23.63 -30.82 16.85
C SER A 119 25.13 -31.11 16.96
N GLN A 120 26.00 -30.10 16.91
CA GLN A 120 27.46 -30.25 17.09
C GLN A 120 27.92 -30.20 18.56
N GLY A 121 27.00 -30.04 19.51
CA GLY A 121 27.29 -29.93 20.95
C GLY A 121 27.04 -31.17 21.79
N ARG A 122 26.99 -32.39 21.21
CA ARG A 122 26.80 -33.64 21.96
C ARG A 122 27.85 -34.68 21.63
#